data_AF-A0A9N8DJR2-F1
#
_entry.id   AF-A0A9N8DJR2-F1
#
_cell.length_a   1.000
_cell.length_b   1.000
_cell.length_c   1.000
_cell.angle_alpha   90.00
_cell.angle_beta   90.00
_cell.angle_gamma   90.00
#
_symmetry.space_group_name_H-M   'P 1'
#
loop_
_entity.id
_entity.type
_entity.pdbx_description
1 polymer ?
#
loop_
_entity_poly.entity_id
_entity_poly.type
_entity_poly.pdbx_seq_one_letter_code
_entity_poly.pdbx_strand_id
1 'polypeptide(L)'
;MTEQPPKNEKVHSYNLYDLRKQEEGQHRIRHPPSVHIARGFEPRLPILKATRRPIICISDWQYETATQEHFWEQAKVILSDHLGGQEILSRAIVFVAGDMASSDNSLRGTASDAVPRLHWLRETFPKGDLFQIYGNHDLMDQEHLIMANTASSGAPCLLPHGNVIRISLVSGVANEPTSEQCAIDHNANITGEAIVNASPLTNFEASPQASAAKTPNVQITPGMTKQERAALYAKMKFPKKAKPSKKSAQDKQWRHQNPDQAALVDAMKVRHNNHTSSPSGSTHGNLVLAGVHGIPSSHNQGMQKSDRPSYFRTLGLACETVDLDVLVTHSNPRLPGQEDLVKGDDARKMLEAFEQSSAYLFVHGHMHVDPAVSVLDSGKVVVNSDCRVVAFVPN
;
A
#
# COMPACT_ATOMS: atom_id res chain seq x y z
N MET A 1 34.59 5.52 9.26
CA MET A 1 35.03 4.12 9.41
C MET A 1 33.93 3.26 8.83
N THR A 2 34.12 2.68 7.64
CA THR A 2 33.16 1.75 7.04
C THR A 2 33.32 0.40 7.72
N GLU A 3 32.41 0.04 8.62
CA GLU A 3 32.34 -1.33 9.15
C GLU A 3 32.18 -2.28 7.97
N GLN A 4 33.09 -3.25 7.84
CA GLN A 4 32.90 -4.33 6.87
C GLN A 4 31.56 -5.02 7.16
N PRO A 5 30.76 -5.35 6.13
CA PRO A 5 29.52 -6.09 6.34
C PRO A 5 29.83 -7.36 7.14
N PRO A 6 29.03 -7.68 8.17
CA PRO A 6 29.28 -8.86 8.98
C PRO A 6 29.38 -10.08 8.06
N LYS A 7 30.44 -10.88 8.25
CA LYS A 7 30.88 -11.97 7.34
C LYS A 7 29.81 -13.03 7.00
N ASN A 8 28.63 -12.94 7.60
CA ASN A 8 27.57 -13.92 7.52
C ASN A 8 26.34 -13.45 6.71
N GLU A 9 26.28 -12.18 6.29
CA GLU A 9 25.18 -11.68 5.44
C GLU A 9 25.29 -12.25 4.02
N LYS A 10 24.28 -13.02 3.61
CA LYS A 10 24.25 -13.67 2.29
C LYS A 10 22.85 -13.64 1.70
N VAL A 11 22.77 -13.43 0.39
CA VAL A 11 21.53 -13.50 -0.38
C VAL A 11 21.71 -14.55 -1.48
N HIS A 12 20.92 -15.62 -1.43
CA HIS A 12 20.87 -16.66 -2.46
C HIS A 12 19.67 -16.42 -3.37
N SER A 13 19.85 -16.48 -4.69
CA SER A 13 18.78 -16.27 -5.66
C SER A 13 18.42 -17.55 -6.39
N TYR A 14 17.13 -17.75 -6.61
CA TYR A 14 16.54 -18.89 -7.30
C TYR A 14 15.56 -18.38 -8.34
N ASN A 15 15.75 -18.77 -9.59
CA ASN A 15 14.81 -18.43 -10.66
C ASN A 15 13.60 -19.36 -10.59
N LEU A 16 12.41 -18.80 -10.82
CA LEU A 16 11.21 -19.58 -11.07
C LEU A 16 11.02 -19.77 -12.57
N TYR A 17 10.29 -20.81 -12.96
CA TYR A 17 10.11 -21.18 -14.36
C TYR A 17 8.64 -21.34 -14.71
N ASP A 18 8.25 -20.86 -15.88
CA ASP A 18 6.94 -21.19 -16.43
C ASP A 18 7.02 -22.60 -17.04
N LEU A 19 6.45 -23.58 -16.34
CA LEU A 19 6.51 -25.01 -16.69
C LEU A 19 5.26 -25.48 -17.43
N ARG A 20 4.29 -24.58 -17.66
CA ARG A 20 3.05 -24.93 -18.36
C ARG A 20 3.36 -25.22 -19.82
N LYS A 21 2.66 -26.22 -20.40
CA LYS A 21 2.81 -26.54 -21.82
C LYS A 21 2.30 -25.35 -22.61
N GLN A 22 3.15 -24.77 -23.45
CA GLN A 22 2.74 -23.70 -24.35
C GLN A 22 1.86 -24.31 -25.43
N GLU A 23 0.56 -24.07 -25.35
CA GLU A 23 -0.33 -24.25 -26.50
C GLU A 23 0.04 -23.20 -27.57
N GLU A 24 -0.17 -23.53 -28.84
CA GLU A 24 0.07 -22.60 -29.94
C GLU A 24 -0.70 -21.28 -29.69
N GLY A 25 0.03 -20.17 -29.60
CA GLY A 25 -0.53 -18.83 -29.36
C GLY A 25 -0.47 -18.33 -27.91
N GLN A 26 -0.04 -19.14 -26.94
CA GLN A 26 0.16 -18.65 -25.56
C GLN A 26 1.43 -17.78 -25.43
N HIS A 27 1.28 -16.61 -24.80
CA HIS A 27 2.39 -15.70 -24.56
C HIS A 27 3.34 -16.26 -23.48
N ARG A 28 4.62 -16.44 -23.82
CA ARG A 28 5.67 -16.73 -22.84
C ARG A 28 5.84 -15.55 -21.88
N ILE A 29 5.82 -15.83 -20.58
CA ILE A 29 6.11 -14.84 -19.55
C ILE A 29 7.55 -14.36 -19.69
N ARG A 30 7.72 -13.07 -19.98
CA ARG A 30 9.04 -12.46 -20.28
C ARG A 30 9.92 -12.29 -19.05
N HIS A 31 9.31 -12.08 -17.89
CA HIS A 31 10.01 -11.75 -16.64
C HIS A 31 9.51 -12.63 -15.50
N PRO A 32 9.75 -13.96 -15.53
CA PRO A 32 9.33 -14.83 -14.45
C PRO A 32 9.93 -14.34 -13.12
N PRO A 33 9.18 -14.42 -12.01
CA PRO A 33 9.70 -13.97 -10.74
C PRO A 33 10.90 -14.81 -10.26
N SER A 34 11.62 -14.28 -9.27
CA SER A 34 12.70 -14.99 -8.57
C SER A 34 12.48 -15.01 -7.06
N VAL A 35 13.07 -15.99 -6.38
CA VAL A 35 13.10 -16.09 -4.91
C VAL A 35 14.50 -15.74 -4.42
N HIS A 36 14.58 -14.89 -3.41
CA HIS A 36 15.82 -14.45 -2.78
C HIS A 36 15.80 -14.80 -1.29
N ILE A 37 16.74 -15.62 -0.84
CA ILE A 37 16.87 -16.06 0.55
C ILE A 37 18.01 -15.28 1.21
N ALA A 38 17.66 -14.37 2.11
CA ALA A 38 18.56 -13.51 2.87
C ALA A 38 18.81 -14.08 4.27
N ARG A 39 20.07 -14.33 4.62
CA ARG A 39 20.50 -14.86 5.93
C ARG A 39 21.51 -13.93 6.60
N GLY A 40 21.53 -13.93 7.93
CA GLY A 40 22.50 -13.16 8.73
C GLY A 40 22.13 -11.69 8.97
N PHE A 41 20.88 -11.31 8.68
CA PHE A 41 20.39 -9.93 8.78
C PHE A 41 19.81 -9.57 10.15
N GLU A 42 19.78 -10.48 11.13
CA GLU A 42 19.24 -10.24 12.47
C GLU A 42 19.88 -9.06 13.21
N PRO A 43 21.19 -8.77 13.08
CA PRO A 43 21.78 -7.58 13.69
C PRO A 43 21.17 -6.26 13.18
N ARG A 44 20.63 -6.26 11.96
CA ARG A 44 20.04 -5.08 11.30
C ARG A 44 18.52 -5.06 11.35
N LEU A 45 17.90 -6.23 11.52
CA LEU A 45 16.47 -6.43 11.57
C LEU A 45 16.09 -7.01 12.94
N PRO A 46 16.00 -6.19 14.01
CA PRO A 46 15.71 -6.65 15.36
C PRO A 46 14.44 -7.50 15.46
N ILE A 47 13.45 -7.23 14.60
CA ILE A 47 12.22 -8.01 14.47
C ILE A 47 12.46 -9.50 14.16
N LEU A 48 13.47 -9.86 13.35
CA LEU A 48 13.77 -11.27 13.05
C LEU A 48 14.21 -11.99 14.32
N LYS A 49 15.06 -11.33 15.12
CA LYS A 49 15.54 -11.87 16.39
C LYS A 49 14.42 -11.94 17.44
N ALA A 50 13.60 -10.89 17.51
CA ALA A 50 12.53 -10.77 18.51
C ALA A 50 11.41 -11.79 18.28
N THR A 51 11.01 -11.99 17.02
CA THR A 51 9.87 -12.84 16.68
C THR A 51 10.25 -14.27 16.36
N ARG A 52 11.49 -14.50 15.88
CA ARG A 52 11.91 -15.76 15.24
C ARG A 52 11.00 -16.16 14.07
N ARG A 53 10.28 -15.19 13.49
CA ARG A 53 9.41 -15.39 12.33
C ARG A 53 10.15 -14.93 11.08
N PRO A 54 10.06 -15.67 9.96
CA PRO A 54 10.56 -15.19 8.68
C PRO A 54 9.85 -13.89 8.26
N ILE A 55 10.57 -13.02 7.55
CA ILE A 55 9.97 -11.87 6.86
C ILE A 55 9.99 -12.13 5.37
N ILE A 56 8.85 -12.03 4.70
CA ILE A 56 8.71 -12.28 3.26
C ILE A 56 8.19 -11.01 2.60
N CYS A 57 8.87 -10.54 1.56
CA CYS A 57 8.49 -9.37 0.78
C CYS A 57 8.17 -9.81 -0.66
N ILE A 58 7.05 -9.35 -1.22
CA ILE A 58 6.62 -9.69 -2.58
C ILE A 58 5.94 -8.48 -3.22
N SER A 59 6.16 -8.24 -4.51
CA SER A 59 5.41 -7.23 -5.27
C SER A 59 5.51 -7.44 -6.78
N ASP A 60 4.69 -6.70 -7.52
CA ASP A 60 4.76 -6.55 -8.99
C ASP A 60 4.52 -7.86 -9.76
N TRP A 61 3.65 -8.71 -9.22
CA TRP A 61 3.18 -9.92 -9.92
C TRP A 61 1.89 -9.61 -10.68
N GLN A 62 1.97 -8.66 -11.61
CA GLN A 62 0.89 -8.28 -12.51
C GLN A 62 0.61 -9.38 -13.56
N TYR A 63 0.16 -10.53 -13.09
CA TYR A 63 -0.25 -11.69 -13.87
C TYR A 63 -1.67 -12.07 -13.49
N GLU A 64 -2.34 -12.83 -14.34
CA GLU A 64 -3.57 -13.51 -13.94
C GLU A 64 -3.34 -14.45 -12.75
N THR A 65 -4.37 -14.65 -11.92
CA THR A 65 -4.26 -15.34 -10.63
C THR A 65 -3.64 -16.74 -10.75
N ALA A 66 -4.03 -17.50 -11.78
CA ALA A 66 -3.49 -18.84 -12.02
C ALA A 66 -1.97 -18.85 -12.30
N THR A 67 -1.44 -17.80 -12.94
CA THR A 67 0.01 -17.64 -13.14
C THR A 67 0.70 -17.28 -11.83
N GLN A 68 0.10 -16.40 -11.03
CA GLN A 68 0.65 -16.04 -9.71
C GLN A 68 0.76 -17.29 -8.83
N GLU A 69 -0.30 -18.10 -8.75
CA GLU A 69 -0.33 -19.37 -8.03
C GLU A 69 0.72 -20.36 -8.56
N HIS A 70 0.84 -20.51 -9.88
CA HIS A 70 1.85 -21.38 -10.50
C HIS A 70 3.28 -21.04 -10.08
N PHE A 71 3.64 -19.75 -10.06
CA PHE A 71 4.95 -19.34 -9.56
C PHE A 71 5.05 -19.47 -8.04
N TRP A 72 3.97 -19.18 -7.33
CA TRP A 72 3.94 -19.31 -5.87
C TRP A 72 4.16 -20.75 -5.39
N GLU A 73 3.59 -21.75 -6.06
CA GLU A 73 3.84 -23.16 -5.74
C GLU A 73 5.33 -23.52 -5.79
N GLN A 74 6.06 -23.03 -6.79
CA GLN A 74 7.50 -23.21 -6.87
C GLN A 74 8.23 -22.44 -5.76
N ALA A 75 7.82 -21.19 -5.50
CA ALA A 75 8.40 -20.37 -4.44
C ALA A 75 8.23 -21.02 -3.06
N LYS A 76 7.05 -21.60 -2.75
CA LYS A 76 6.76 -22.28 -1.48
C LYS A 76 7.71 -23.44 -1.21
N VAL A 77 8.08 -24.21 -2.23
CA VAL A 77 9.06 -25.31 -2.07
C VAL A 77 10.40 -24.74 -1.62
N ILE A 78 10.93 -23.76 -2.35
CA ILE A 78 12.21 -23.11 -2.04
C ILE A 78 12.18 -22.47 -0.64
N LEU A 79 11.11 -21.72 -0.33
CA LEU A 79 10.94 -21.08 0.96
C LEU A 79 10.90 -22.12 2.08
N SER A 80 10.14 -23.20 1.93
CA SER A 80 10.03 -24.23 2.97
C SER A 80 11.36 -24.90 3.26
N ASP A 81 12.12 -25.24 2.21
CA ASP A 81 13.44 -25.86 2.36
C ASP A 81 14.41 -24.95 3.11
N HIS A 82 14.34 -23.64 2.86
CA HIS A 82 15.22 -22.66 3.50
C HIS A 82 14.75 -22.21 4.89
N LEU A 83 13.45 -22.23 5.16
CA LEU A 83 12.87 -21.76 6.43
C LEU A 83 12.76 -22.87 7.49
N GLY A 84 13.03 -24.14 7.14
CA GLY A 84 12.92 -25.27 8.07
C GLY A 84 11.53 -25.92 8.07
N GLY A 85 10.77 -25.77 6.99
CA GLY A 85 9.50 -26.44 6.75
C GLY A 85 8.27 -25.52 6.73
N GLN A 86 7.13 -26.14 6.39
CA GLN A 86 5.85 -25.44 6.21
C GLN A 86 5.31 -24.80 7.49
N GLU A 87 5.61 -25.37 8.67
CA GLU A 87 5.14 -24.80 9.94
C GLU A 87 5.74 -23.41 10.18
N ILE A 88 7.04 -23.25 9.93
CA ILE A 88 7.73 -21.96 10.09
C ILE A 88 7.28 -20.98 9.01
N LEU A 89 7.14 -21.45 7.76
CA LEU A 89 6.61 -20.64 6.66
C LEU A 89 5.22 -20.09 6.98
N SER A 90 4.32 -20.92 7.53
CA SER A 90 2.92 -20.55 7.84
C SER A 90 2.77 -19.39 8.82
N ARG A 91 3.84 -19.07 9.55
CA ARG A 91 3.91 -18.03 10.58
C ARG A 91 4.68 -16.79 10.11
N ALA A 92 5.06 -16.68 8.84
CA ALA A 92 5.82 -15.53 8.36
C ALA A 92 5.11 -14.18 8.58
N ILE A 93 5.89 -13.10 8.58
CA ILE A 93 5.40 -11.73 8.43
C ILE A 93 5.60 -11.36 6.96
N VAL A 94 4.54 -10.98 6.27
CA VAL A 94 4.51 -10.87 4.82
C VAL A 94 4.15 -9.45 4.42
N PHE A 95 4.99 -8.83 3.59
CA PHE A 95 4.78 -7.50 3.02
C PHE A 95 4.52 -7.62 1.52
N VAL A 96 3.34 -7.15 1.10
CA VAL A 96 2.94 -7.06 -0.30
C VAL A 96 3.06 -5.61 -0.74
N ALA A 97 4.12 -5.28 -1.48
CA ALA A 97 4.46 -3.89 -1.83
C ALA A 97 3.82 -3.43 -3.15
N GLY A 98 2.56 -3.82 -3.38
CA GLY A 98 1.73 -3.37 -4.51
C GLY A 98 1.94 -4.09 -5.83
N ASP A 99 1.12 -3.70 -6.81
CA ASP A 99 1.06 -4.19 -8.18
C ASP A 99 0.93 -5.71 -8.28
N MET A 100 -0.01 -6.22 -7.49
CA MET A 100 -0.47 -7.61 -7.53
C MET A 100 -1.75 -7.76 -8.38
N ALA A 101 -2.13 -6.70 -9.10
CA ALA A 101 -3.27 -6.64 -9.99
C ALA A 101 -3.33 -7.88 -10.89
N SER A 102 -4.44 -8.60 -10.78
CA SER A 102 -4.72 -9.80 -11.57
C SER A 102 -5.87 -9.48 -12.52
N SER A 103 -5.59 -8.77 -13.60
CA SER A 103 -6.48 -8.87 -14.74
C SER A 103 -6.32 -10.29 -15.26
N ASP A 104 -7.42 -11.04 -15.42
CA ASP A 104 -7.40 -12.40 -15.99
C ASP A 104 -7.07 -12.36 -17.51
N ASN A 105 -6.02 -11.60 -17.89
CA ASN A 105 -5.52 -11.35 -19.22
C ASN A 105 -3.97 -11.30 -19.19
N SER A 106 -3.33 -11.50 -20.34
CA SER A 106 -1.87 -11.60 -20.44
C SER A 106 -1.15 -10.25 -20.61
N LEU A 107 -1.81 -9.12 -20.36
CA LEU A 107 -1.28 -7.78 -20.61
C LEU A 107 -0.69 -7.18 -19.33
N ARG A 108 0.24 -6.22 -19.46
CA ARG A 108 0.80 -5.41 -18.36
C ARG A 108 0.49 -3.93 -18.57
N GLY A 109 0.57 -3.15 -17.50
CA GLY A 109 0.38 -1.68 -17.52
C GLY A 109 -1.08 -1.28 -17.28
N THR A 110 -1.54 -0.15 -17.82
CA THR A 110 -2.93 0.32 -17.55
C THR A 110 -4.03 -0.63 -18.03
N ALA A 111 -3.68 -1.57 -18.92
CA ALA A 111 -4.57 -2.64 -19.38
C ALA A 111 -4.65 -3.83 -18.40
N SER A 112 -3.78 -3.86 -17.39
CA SER A 112 -3.78 -4.84 -16.30
C SER A 112 -4.31 -4.28 -14.98
N ASP A 113 -4.85 -3.06 -14.99
CA ASP A 113 -5.45 -2.47 -13.80
C ASP A 113 -6.61 -3.36 -13.31
N ALA A 114 -6.47 -3.93 -12.11
CA ALA A 114 -7.39 -4.91 -11.58
C ALA A 114 -7.28 -5.03 -10.06
N VAL A 115 -8.25 -5.70 -9.46
CA VAL A 115 -8.22 -6.04 -8.03
C VAL A 115 -7.18 -7.14 -7.79
N PRO A 116 -6.25 -6.97 -6.83
CA PRO A 116 -5.38 -8.06 -6.36
C PRO A 116 -6.19 -9.20 -5.75
N ARG A 117 -5.93 -10.46 -6.14
CA ARG A 117 -6.54 -11.64 -5.50
C ARG A 117 -5.50 -12.35 -4.65
N LEU A 118 -5.52 -12.13 -3.34
CA LEU A 118 -4.47 -12.62 -2.42
C LEU A 118 -4.87 -13.83 -1.57
N HIS A 119 -5.95 -14.53 -1.91
CA HIS A 119 -6.44 -15.67 -1.13
C HIS A 119 -5.38 -16.78 -0.98
N TRP A 120 -4.65 -17.11 -2.03
CA TRP A 120 -3.55 -18.10 -2.02
C TRP A 120 -2.40 -17.71 -1.08
N LEU A 121 -2.09 -16.42 -0.92
CA LEU A 121 -1.14 -15.96 0.10
C LEU A 121 -1.70 -16.23 1.50
N ARG A 122 -2.96 -15.87 1.75
CA ARG A 122 -3.58 -16.06 3.07
C ARG A 122 -3.62 -17.53 3.47
N GLU A 123 -3.96 -18.41 2.54
CA GLU A 123 -3.95 -19.86 2.75
C GLU A 123 -2.54 -20.39 3.06
N THR A 124 -1.50 -19.75 2.52
CA THR A 124 -0.10 -20.09 2.81
C THR A 124 0.34 -19.61 4.18
N PHE A 125 -0.24 -18.52 4.70
CA PHE A 125 0.14 -17.88 5.96
C PHE A 125 -0.99 -17.88 7.00
N PRO A 126 -1.60 -19.04 7.33
CA PRO A 126 -2.76 -19.11 8.21
C PRO A 126 -2.47 -18.70 9.65
N LYS A 127 -1.20 -18.63 10.06
CA LYS A 127 -0.74 -18.17 11.39
C LYS A 127 0.20 -16.97 11.28
N GLY A 128 0.32 -16.40 10.07
CA GLY A 128 1.21 -15.31 9.74
C GLY A 128 0.50 -13.97 9.80
N ASP A 129 1.25 -12.90 9.53
CA ASP A 129 0.68 -11.57 9.35
C ASP A 129 0.94 -11.13 7.92
N LEU A 130 -0.12 -10.85 7.16
CA LEU A 130 -0.06 -10.30 5.82
C LEU A 130 -0.36 -8.80 5.88
N PHE A 131 0.54 -7.99 5.33
CA PHE A 131 0.40 -6.55 5.21
C PHE A 131 0.56 -6.14 3.75
N GLN A 132 -0.42 -5.44 3.20
CA GLN A 132 -0.42 -5.00 1.81
C GLN A 132 -0.57 -3.49 1.69
N ILE A 133 0.07 -2.94 0.67
CA ILE A 133 -0.29 -1.65 0.07
C ILE A 133 -0.74 -1.88 -1.37
N TYR A 134 -1.41 -0.88 -1.94
CA TYR A 134 -1.75 -0.87 -3.36
C TYR A 134 -0.61 -0.23 -4.13
N GLY A 135 -0.29 -0.79 -5.28
CA GLY A 135 0.53 -0.15 -6.29
C GLY A 135 -0.29 0.69 -7.26
N ASN A 136 0.35 1.15 -8.34
CA ASN A 136 -0.29 2.04 -9.29
C ASN A 136 -1.16 1.32 -10.33
N HIS A 137 -1.16 0.00 -10.34
CA HIS A 137 -2.02 -0.84 -11.18
C HIS A 137 -3.09 -1.58 -10.36
N ASP A 138 -3.05 -1.49 -9.03
CA ASP A 138 -4.06 -2.14 -8.21
C ASP A 138 -5.34 -1.30 -8.07
N LEU A 139 -6.49 -1.93 -8.30
CA LEU A 139 -7.79 -1.39 -7.93
C LEU A 139 -8.17 -1.83 -6.52
N MET A 140 -8.87 -0.96 -5.81
CA MET A 140 -9.37 -1.28 -4.47
C MET A 140 -10.55 -2.24 -4.53
N ASP A 141 -10.65 -3.07 -3.49
CA ASP A 141 -11.78 -3.96 -3.26
C ASP A 141 -12.29 -3.84 -1.82
N GLN A 142 -13.59 -4.09 -1.63
CA GLN A 142 -14.25 -4.03 -0.33
C GLN A 142 -13.74 -5.11 0.63
N GLU A 143 -13.39 -6.30 0.13
CA GLU A 143 -12.83 -7.39 0.93
C GLU A 143 -11.53 -6.96 1.60
N HIS A 144 -10.67 -6.24 0.87
CA HIS A 144 -9.39 -5.77 1.39
C HIS A 144 -9.53 -4.80 2.57
N LEU A 145 -10.64 -4.04 2.64
CA LEU A 145 -10.91 -3.12 3.75
C LEU A 145 -11.27 -3.85 5.05
N ILE A 146 -11.89 -5.02 4.94
CA ILE A 146 -12.33 -5.82 6.09
C ILE A 146 -11.37 -6.97 6.42
N MET A 147 -10.42 -7.26 5.54
CA MET A 147 -9.43 -8.30 5.71
C MET A 147 -8.53 -8.03 6.92
N ALA A 148 -8.36 -9.04 7.78
CA ALA A 148 -7.55 -8.97 8.98
C ALA A 148 -6.77 -10.26 9.23
N ASN A 149 -5.67 -10.12 9.96
CA ASN A 149 -4.77 -11.18 10.40
C ASN A 149 -5.34 -11.90 11.65
N THR A 150 -6.57 -12.43 11.53
CA THR A 150 -7.39 -12.90 12.67
C THR A 150 -6.77 -14.03 13.47
N ALA A 151 -5.97 -14.89 12.84
CA ALA A 151 -5.30 -16.02 13.47
C ALA A 151 -3.92 -15.68 14.07
N SER A 152 -3.50 -14.41 14.03
CA SER A 152 -2.19 -13.93 14.49
C SER A 152 -2.34 -12.60 15.26
N SER A 153 -2.01 -11.44 14.67
CA SER A 153 -2.05 -10.16 15.38
C SER A 153 -3.44 -9.53 15.51
N GLY A 154 -4.42 -9.99 14.73
CA GLY A 154 -5.72 -9.35 14.58
C GLY A 154 -5.68 -8.02 13.81
N ALA A 155 -4.51 -7.57 13.35
CA ALA A 155 -4.36 -6.31 12.63
C ALA A 155 -4.99 -6.37 11.22
N PRO A 156 -5.44 -5.23 10.67
CA PRO A 156 -5.93 -5.20 9.29
C PRO A 156 -4.79 -5.54 8.32
N CYS A 157 -5.11 -6.25 7.25
CA CYS A 157 -4.12 -6.64 6.24
C CYS A 157 -3.76 -5.46 5.33
N LEU A 158 -4.71 -4.58 5.00
CA LEU A 158 -4.42 -3.36 4.26
C LEU A 158 -3.77 -2.33 5.19
N LEU A 159 -2.52 -1.96 4.91
CA LEU A 159 -1.86 -0.87 5.61
C LEU A 159 -2.60 0.45 5.30
N PRO A 160 -2.70 1.38 6.26
CA PRO A 160 -3.37 2.65 6.02
C PRO A 160 -2.44 3.62 5.30
N HIS A 161 -2.97 4.39 4.35
CA HIS A 161 -2.18 5.36 3.58
C HIS A 161 -1.60 6.49 4.45
N GLY A 162 -0.30 6.43 4.73
CA GLY A 162 0.44 7.42 5.53
C GLY A 162 0.21 7.35 7.03
N ASN A 163 -0.55 6.37 7.50
CA ASN A 163 -0.76 6.12 8.91
C ASN A 163 0.03 4.86 9.33
N VAL A 164 -0.06 4.54 10.61
CA VAL A 164 0.75 3.50 11.24
C VAL A 164 -0.14 2.45 11.88
N ILE A 165 0.31 1.20 11.79
CA ILE A 165 -0.23 0.10 12.59
C ILE A 165 0.83 -0.32 13.60
N ARG A 166 0.40 -0.57 14.84
CA ARG A 166 1.23 -1.15 15.89
C ARG A 166 0.68 -2.54 16.20
N ILE A 167 1.50 -3.56 16.02
CA ILE A 167 1.13 -4.95 16.34
C ILE A 167 1.94 -5.46 17.51
N SER A 168 1.30 -6.20 18.43
CA SER A 168 2.01 -6.88 19.51
C SER A 168 2.70 -8.13 18.97
N LEU A 169 3.99 -8.27 19.24
CA LEU A 169 4.81 -9.42 18.84
C LEU A 169 4.86 -10.50 19.92
N VAL A 170 4.24 -10.28 21.09
CA VAL A 170 4.28 -11.23 22.20
C VAL A 170 3.50 -12.50 21.83
N SER A 171 4.22 -13.60 21.65
CA SER A 171 3.64 -14.93 21.39
C SER A 171 2.94 -15.47 22.65
N GLY A 172 1.67 -15.85 22.50
CA GLY A 172 0.88 -16.58 23.49
C GLY A 172 0.15 -15.64 24.44
N VAL A 173 -1.18 -15.59 24.48
CA VAL A 173 -2.18 -16.64 24.42
C VAL A 173 -3.25 -16.16 23.44
N ALA A 174 -3.73 -17.04 22.55
CA ALA A 174 -5.01 -16.77 21.90
C ALA A 174 -6.03 -16.64 23.05
N ASN A 175 -6.36 -15.41 23.45
CA ASN A 175 -7.54 -15.21 24.26
C ASN A 175 -8.67 -15.80 23.42
N GLU A 176 -9.21 -16.94 23.85
CA GLU A 176 -10.49 -17.38 23.32
C GLU A 176 -11.41 -16.16 23.37
N PRO A 177 -12.10 -15.84 22.26
CA PRO A 177 -12.99 -14.71 22.26
C PRO A 177 -14.03 -14.95 23.35
N THR A 178 -13.95 -14.18 24.44
CA THR A 178 -15.06 -14.10 25.38
C THR A 178 -16.26 -13.68 24.55
N SER A 179 -17.30 -14.51 24.57
CA SER A 179 -18.49 -14.48 23.72
C SER A 179 -19.32 -13.18 23.81
N GLU A 180 -18.81 -12.14 24.47
CA GLU A 180 -19.46 -10.84 24.63
C GLU A 180 -18.90 -9.74 23.71
N GLN A 181 -17.88 -10.02 22.88
CA GLN A 181 -17.34 -9.06 21.89
C GLN A 181 -17.50 -9.47 20.42
N CYS A 182 -18.20 -10.57 20.14
CA CYS A 182 -18.62 -11.00 18.79
C CYS A 182 -20.15 -10.99 18.61
N ALA A 183 -20.82 -9.99 19.18
CA ALA A 183 -22.17 -9.61 18.76
C ALA A 183 -22.08 -8.35 17.89
N ILE A 184 -21.40 -8.45 16.74
CA ILE A 184 -21.66 -7.56 15.62
C ILE A 184 -22.34 -8.45 14.57
N ASP A 185 -23.62 -8.18 14.38
CA ASP A 185 -24.56 -8.87 13.49
C ASP A 185 -23.92 -9.49 12.24
N HIS A 186 -23.84 -10.82 12.21
CA HIS A 186 -23.70 -11.61 10.98
C HIS A 186 -25.02 -11.65 10.16
N ASN A 187 -25.91 -10.68 10.38
CA ASN A 187 -27.14 -10.48 9.61
C ASN A 187 -27.26 -9.06 9.03
N ALA A 188 -26.14 -8.34 8.89
CA ALA A 188 -26.10 -7.26 7.91
C ALA A 188 -26.00 -7.91 6.51
N ASN A 189 -27.16 -8.25 5.96
CA ASN A 189 -27.36 -8.27 4.52
C ASN A 189 -26.99 -6.85 4.04
N ILE A 190 -25.71 -6.62 3.76
CA ILE A 190 -25.26 -5.41 3.08
C ILE A 190 -25.68 -5.61 1.63
N THR A 191 -26.97 -5.47 1.38
CA THR A 191 -27.46 -5.11 0.06
C THR A 191 -26.80 -3.77 -0.28
N GLY A 192 -26.36 -3.61 -1.54
CA GLY A 192 -25.62 -2.44 -2.04
C GLY A 192 -26.34 -1.08 -1.93
N GLU A 193 -27.42 -0.97 -1.17
CA GLU A 193 -28.18 0.26 -0.93
C GLU A 193 -27.64 1.08 0.27
N ALA A 194 -26.94 0.46 1.23
CA ALA A 194 -26.47 1.17 2.44
C ALA A 194 -25.30 2.14 2.20
N ILE A 195 -24.58 2.01 1.07
CA ILE A 195 -23.48 2.94 0.70
C ILE A 195 -24.04 4.18 -0.04
N VAL A 196 -25.29 4.15 -0.51
CA VAL A 196 -25.90 5.26 -1.26
C VAL A 196 -26.29 6.44 -0.35
N ASN A 197 -26.32 6.26 0.98
CA ASN A 197 -26.71 7.30 1.95
C ASN A 197 -25.55 7.83 2.82
N ALA A 198 -24.30 7.54 2.47
CA ALA A 198 -23.16 8.24 3.06
C ALA A 198 -23.15 9.69 2.53
N SER A 199 -23.74 10.61 3.30
CA SER A 199 -23.61 12.05 3.07
C SER A 199 -22.12 12.40 2.97
N PRO A 200 -21.69 13.22 2.00
CA PRO A 200 -20.28 13.52 1.81
C PRO A 200 -19.75 14.25 3.06
N LEU A 201 -18.81 13.62 3.77
CA LEU A 201 -18.02 14.25 4.82
C LEU A 201 -17.11 15.31 4.16
N THR A 202 -17.61 16.53 4.08
CA THR A 202 -16.83 17.72 3.73
C THR A 202 -16.00 18.17 4.92
N ASN A 203 -14.89 17.48 5.19
CA ASN A 203 -13.80 17.99 6.03
C ASN A 203 -12.50 17.98 5.21
N PHE A 204 -12.46 18.84 4.19
CA PHE A 204 -11.20 19.38 3.70
C PHE A 204 -10.83 20.53 4.63
N GLU A 205 -9.56 20.58 5.04
CA GLU A 205 -8.96 21.71 5.76
C GLU A 205 -9.53 23.03 5.23
N ALA A 206 -10.25 23.72 6.11
CA ALA A 206 -10.78 25.04 5.82
C ALA A 206 -9.59 25.97 5.58
N SER A 207 -9.34 26.30 4.31
CA SER A 207 -8.80 27.61 3.97
C SER A 207 -9.60 28.67 4.74
N PRO A 208 -8.96 29.74 5.25
CA PRO A 208 -9.62 30.73 6.09
C PRO A 208 -10.95 31.13 5.46
N GLN A 209 -12.03 30.94 6.21
CA GLN A 209 -13.42 31.05 5.76
C GLN A 209 -13.59 32.24 4.81
N ALA A 210 -13.60 31.96 3.51
CA ALA A 210 -14.14 32.89 2.54
C ALA A 210 -15.64 32.95 2.87
N SER A 211 -16.05 34.03 3.54
CA SER A 211 -17.46 34.34 3.83
C SER A 211 -18.28 33.96 2.61
N ALA A 212 -19.23 33.02 2.76
CA ALA A 212 -20.11 32.62 1.68
C ALA A 212 -20.70 33.88 1.07
N ALA A 213 -20.23 34.27 -0.11
CA ALA A 213 -20.70 35.47 -0.77
C ALA A 213 -22.18 35.25 -1.03
N LYS A 214 -23.04 35.92 -0.26
CA LYS A 214 -24.50 35.87 -0.41
C LYS A 214 -24.79 36.12 -1.88
N THR A 215 -25.26 35.10 -2.58
CA THR A 215 -25.77 35.26 -3.94
C THR A 215 -26.83 36.36 -3.85
N PRO A 216 -26.73 37.45 -4.63
CA PRO A 216 -27.74 38.48 -4.59
C PRO A 216 -29.10 37.83 -4.85
N ASN A 217 -30.04 38.00 -3.94
CA ASN A 217 -31.38 37.42 -4.07
C ASN A 217 -32.10 38.21 -5.17
N VAL A 218 -31.97 37.75 -6.42
CA VAL A 218 -32.54 38.42 -7.58
C VAL A 218 -34.01 38.02 -7.67
N GLN A 219 -34.91 38.92 -7.31
CA GLN A 219 -36.32 38.76 -7.65
C GLN A 219 -36.46 38.96 -9.17
N ILE A 220 -36.44 37.86 -9.92
CA ILE A 220 -36.80 37.86 -11.33
C ILE A 220 -38.32 38.01 -11.38
N THR A 221 -38.81 39.18 -11.75
CA THR A 221 -40.25 39.40 -11.91
C THR A 221 -40.75 38.67 -13.17
N PRO A 222 -41.92 37.99 -13.10
CA PRO A 222 -42.54 37.41 -14.28
C PRO A 222 -42.81 38.50 -15.33
N GLY A 223 -42.35 38.29 -16.58
CA GLY A 223 -42.55 39.23 -17.69
C GLY A 223 -41.31 39.95 -18.21
N MET A 224 -40.13 39.80 -17.56
CA MET A 224 -38.90 40.41 -18.09
C MET A 224 -38.47 39.79 -19.42
N THR A 225 -38.20 40.64 -20.41
CA THR A 225 -37.63 40.28 -21.70
C THR A 225 -36.19 39.74 -21.55
N LYS A 226 -35.66 39.09 -22.59
CA LYS A 226 -34.28 38.57 -22.59
C LYS A 226 -33.24 39.69 -22.44
N GLN A 227 -33.49 40.86 -23.03
CA GLN A 227 -32.62 42.04 -22.93
C GLN A 227 -32.63 42.65 -21.53
N GLU A 228 -33.79 42.76 -20.89
CA GLU A 228 -33.89 43.30 -19.52
C GLU A 228 -33.19 42.38 -18.51
N ARG A 229 -33.31 41.06 -18.67
CA ARG A 229 -32.54 40.10 -17.88
C ARG A 229 -31.05 40.28 -18.10
N ALA A 230 -30.58 40.34 -19.35
CA ALA A 230 -29.16 40.54 -19.63
C ALA A 230 -28.60 41.85 -19.03
N ALA A 231 -29.36 42.95 -19.11
CA ALA A 231 -28.99 44.23 -18.50
C ALA A 231 -28.95 44.17 -16.96
N LEU A 232 -29.87 43.42 -16.34
CA LEU A 232 -29.88 43.17 -14.90
C LEU A 232 -28.63 42.37 -14.48
N TYR A 233 -28.30 41.29 -15.18
CA TYR A 233 -27.11 40.49 -14.93
C TYR A 233 -25.81 41.29 -15.16
N ALA A 234 -25.74 42.14 -16.18
CA ALA A 234 -24.56 42.97 -16.45
C ALA A 234 -24.25 43.99 -15.33
N LYS A 235 -25.27 44.45 -14.60
CA LYS A 235 -25.13 45.38 -13.47
C LYS A 235 -24.75 44.68 -12.16
N MET A 236 -24.85 43.35 -12.10
CA MET A 236 -24.52 42.60 -10.90
C MET A 236 -23.04 42.25 -10.86
N LYS A 237 -22.37 42.63 -9.77
CA LYS A 237 -21.04 42.12 -9.44
C LYS A 237 -21.19 40.70 -8.92
N PHE A 238 -21.19 39.73 -9.83
CA PHE A 238 -21.06 38.35 -9.40
C PHE A 238 -19.69 38.15 -8.76
N PRO A 239 -19.61 37.59 -7.55
CA PRO A 239 -18.33 37.10 -7.06
C PRO A 239 -17.79 36.16 -8.14
N LYS A 240 -16.63 36.47 -8.71
CA LYS A 240 -15.99 35.59 -9.69
C LYS A 240 -15.88 34.24 -9.00
N LYS A 241 -16.63 33.24 -9.48
CA LYS A 241 -16.52 31.88 -8.95
C LYS A 241 -15.03 31.53 -9.03
N ALA A 242 -14.43 31.27 -7.88
CA ALA A 242 -13.03 30.86 -7.83
C ALA A 242 -12.90 29.67 -8.76
N LYS A 243 -12.06 29.78 -9.79
CA LYS A 243 -11.81 28.65 -10.67
C LYS A 243 -11.17 27.57 -9.80
N PRO A 244 -11.72 26.34 -9.77
CA PRO A 244 -11.08 25.26 -9.03
C PRO A 244 -9.64 25.13 -9.54
N SER A 245 -8.72 24.82 -8.62
CA SER A 245 -7.35 24.52 -9.02
C SER A 245 -7.36 23.35 -10.00
N LYS A 246 -6.35 23.26 -10.88
CA LYS A 246 -6.20 22.13 -11.82
C LYS A 246 -6.31 20.78 -11.09
N LYS A 247 -5.73 20.69 -9.89
CA LYS A 247 -5.80 19.54 -8.99
C LYS A 247 -7.25 19.20 -8.60
N SER A 248 -8.01 20.18 -8.11
CA SER A 248 -9.41 19.97 -7.71
C SER A 248 -10.30 19.56 -8.90
N ALA A 249 -10.04 20.13 -10.09
CA ALA A 249 -10.76 19.75 -11.30
C ALA A 249 -10.46 18.30 -11.72
N GLN A 250 -9.19 17.88 -11.68
CA GLN A 250 -8.77 16.51 -11.99
C GLN A 250 -9.33 15.49 -11.00
N ASP A 251 -9.27 15.78 -9.70
CA ASP A 251 -9.83 14.91 -8.66
C ASP A 251 -11.34 14.72 -8.86
N LYS A 252 -12.08 15.82 -9.09
CA LYS A 252 -13.52 15.77 -9.35
C LYS A 252 -13.85 14.98 -10.62
N GLN A 253 -13.06 15.16 -11.68
CA GLN A 253 -13.23 14.40 -12.92
C GLN A 253 -13.00 12.91 -12.69
N TRP A 254 -11.92 12.53 -11.99
CA TRP A 254 -11.62 11.12 -11.71
C TRP A 254 -12.71 10.47 -10.85
N ARG A 255 -13.17 11.13 -9.79
CA ARG A 255 -14.26 10.62 -8.93
C ARG A 255 -15.58 10.47 -9.69
N HIS A 256 -15.84 11.35 -10.65
CA HIS A 256 -17.00 11.22 -11.52
C HIS A 256 -16.89 10.03 -12.48
N GLN A 257 -15.68 9.75 -12.97
CA GLN A 257 -15.41 8.61 -13.87
C GLN A 257 -15.32 7.27 -13.12
N ASN A 258 -14.95 7.29 -11.83
CA ASN A 258 -14.70 6.09 -11.01
C ASN A 258 -15.40 6.22 -9.64
N PRO A 259 -16.73 6.31 -9.59
CA PRO A 259 -17.46 6.57 -8.36
C PRO A 259 -17.23 5.48 -7.30
N ASP A 260 -17.20 4.21 -7.70
CA ASP A 260 -17.05 3.08 -6.79
C ASP A 260 -15.67 3.06 -6.13
N GLN A 261 -14.61 3.26 -6.93
CA GLN A 261 -13.25 3.38 -6.41
C GLN A 261 -13.13 4.59 -5.47
N ALA A 262 -13.71 5.74 -5.83
CA ALA A 262 -13.71 6.92 -4.96
C ALA A 262 -14.38 6.65 -3.60
N ALA A 263 -15.51 5.93 -3.59
CA ALA A 263 -16.20 5.54 -2.37
C ALA A 263 -15.34 4.62 -1.49
N LEU A 264 -14.62 3.66 -2.08
CA LEU A 264 -13.68 2.79 -1.38
C LEU A 264 -12.50 3.58 -0.77
N VAL A 265 -11.95 4.57 -1.49
CA VAL A 265 -10.91 5.46 -0.94
C VAL A 265 -11.43 6.22 0.28
N ASP A 266 -12.64 6.74 0.21
CA ASP A 266 -13.25 7.49 1.31
C ASP A 266 -13.52 6.57 2.51
N ALA A 267 -14.03 5.35 2.28
CA ALA A 267 -14.27 4.35 3.32
C ALA A 267 -12.97 3.94 4.03
N MET A 268 -11.89 3.72 3.27
CA MET A 268 -10.57 3.41 3.82
C MET A 268 -10.05 4.53 4.74
N LYS A 269 -10.17 5.79 4.32
CA LYS A 269 -9.78 6.96 5.13
C LYS A 269 -10.58 7.04 6.42
N VAL A 270 -11.89 6.88 6.36
CA VAL A 270 -12.76 6.89 7.56
C VAL A 270 -12.37 5.77 8.52
N ARG A 271 -12.19 4.54 8.01
CA ARG A 271 -11.83 3.38 8.83
C ARG A 271 -10.51 3.58 9.54
N HIS A 272 -9.47 4.04 8.85
CA HIS A 272 -8.16 4.17 9.46
C HIS A 272 -8.00 5.38 10.37
N ASN A 273 -8.76 6.46 10.14
CA ASN A 273 -8.83 7.57 11.10
C ASN A 273 -9.45 7.13 12.44
N ASN A 274 -10.30 6.10 12.45
CA ASN A 274 -10.86 5.54 13.68
C ASN A 274 -9.92 4.53 14.37
N HIS A 275 -8.94 4.00 13.65
CA HIS A 275 -7.99 3.00 14.15
C HIS A 275 -6.64 3.59 14.59
N THR A 276 -6.50 4.91 14.69
CA THR A 276 -5.34 5.52 15.35
C THR A 276 -5.41 5.24 16.85
N SER A 277 -4.96 4.05 17.26
CA SER A 277 -4.84 3.65 18.66
C SER A 277 -3.93 4.65 19.37
N SER A 278 -4.44 5.24 20.46
CA SER A 278 -3.65 6.13 21.30
C SER A 278 -2.35 5.47 21.75
N PRO A 279 -1.22 6.21 21.80
CA PRO A 279 0.06 5.70 22.25
C PRO A 279 0.05 5.54 23.77
N SER A 280 -0.45 4.41 24.28
CA SER A 280 -0.42 4.13 25.72
C SER A 280 0.31 2.82 26.01
N GLY A 281 1.58 2.93 26.41
CA GLY A 281 2.29 1.91 27.17
C GLY A 281 3.35 1.09 26.42
N SER A 282 4.59 1.25 26.87
CA SER A 282 5.82 0.47 26.62
C SER A 282 6.17 0.04 25.18
N THR A 283 7.33 0.52 24.72
CA THR A 283 7.98 0.33 23.42
C THR A 283 8.67 -1.04 23.23
N HIS A 284 8.56 -1.96 24.19
CA HIS A 284 9.20 -3.26 24.08
C HIS A 284 8.20 -4.33 23.65
N GLY A 285 8.38 -4.85 22.43
CA GLY A 285 7.62 -5.98 21.92
C GLY A 285 6.50 -5.65 20.93
N ASN A 286 6.47 -4.44 20.37
CA ASN A 286 5.58 -4.09 19.26
C ASN A 286 6.35 -3.98 17.95
N LEU A 287 5.69 -4.28 16.83
CA LEU A 287 6.13 -3.94 15.47
C LEU A 287 5.27 -2.79 14.95
N VAL A 288 5.93 -1.75 14.45
CA VAL A 288 5.37 -0.48 14.01
C VAL A 288 5.57 -0.35 12.50
N LEU A 289 4.47 -0.39 11.76
CA LEU A 289 4.45 -0.46 10.30
C LEU A 289 3.80 0.77 9.71
N ALA A 290 4.37 1.31 8.63
CA ALA A 290 3.72 2.35 7.83
C ALA A 290 3.74 1.99 6.34
N GLY A 291 2.70 2.43 5.63
CA GLY A 291 2.52 2.16 4.21
C GLY A 291 2.16 3.41 3.40
N VAL A 292 2.73 3.55 2.21
CA VAL A 292 2.31 4.57 1.23
C VAL A 292 1.97 3.89 -0.09
N HIS A 293 0.69 3.91 -0.41
CA HIS A 293 0.13 3.32 -1.64
C HIS A 293 0.43 4.17 -2.87
N GLY A 294 0.47 3.50 -4.02
CA GLY A 294 0.62 4.08 -5.33
C GLY A 294 1.98 4.74 -5.53
N ILE A 295 2.04 5.56 -6.58
CA ILE A 295 3.23 6.32 -6.98
C ILE A 295 3.00 7.84 -6.91
N PRO A 296 4.06 8.63 -6.74
CA PRO A 296 4.02 10.07 -6.95
C PRO A 296 3.75 10.41 -8.42
N SER A 297 2.84 11.34 -8.69
CA SER A 297 2.42 11.72 -10.05
C SER A 297 2.13 13.22 -10.19
N SER A 298 1.95 13.67 -11.44
CA SER A 298 1.50 15.04 -11.77
C SER A 298 -0.01 15.23 -11.62
N HIS A 299 -0.76 14.15 -11.40
CA HIS A 299 -2.20 14.12 -11.30
C HIS A 299 -2.65 13.04 -10.31
N ASN A 300 -3.89 13.15 -9.83
CA ASN A 300 -4.48 12.19 -8.88
C ASN A 300 -5.30 11.13 -9.63
N GLN A 301 -5.15 9.86 -9.25
CA GLN A 301 -5.97 8.72 -9.70
C GLN A 301 -6.31 7.84 -8.49
N GLY A 302 -6.98 8.41 -7.50
CA GLY A 302 -7.31 7.71 -6.26
C GLY A 302 -6.06 7.23 -5.52
N MET A 303 -6.01 5.94 -5.21
CA MET A 303 -4.90 5.31 -4.49
C MET A 303 -3.74 4.88 -5.40
N GLN A 304 -3.96 4.76 -6.70
CA GLN A 304 -2.95 4.32 -7.66
C GLN A 304 -1.87 5.39 -7.88
N LYS A 305 -2.29 6.66 -7.99
CA LYS A 305 -1.40 7.80 -8.22
C LYS A 305 -1.82 8.97 -7.38
N SER A 306 -0.93 9.42 -6.50
CA SER A 306 -1.14 10.65 -5.73
C SER A 306 -0.37 11.80 -6.35
N ASP A 307 -0.91 13.01 -6.26
CA ASP A 307 -0.13 14.18 -6.66
C ASP A 307 1.13 14.30 -5.79
N ARG A 308 2.28 14.58 -6.41
CA ARG A 308 3.61 14.61 -5.76
C ARG A 308 3.61 15.29 -4.38
N PRO A 309 3.10 16.54 -4.21
CA PRO A 309 3.09 17.17 -2.90
C PRO A 309 2.31 16.39 -1.84
N SER A 310 1.16 15.82 -2.20
CA SER A 310 0.40 14.97 -1.28
C SER A 310 1.14 13.67 -0.96
N TYR A 311 1.70 13.00 -1.96
CA TYR A 311 2.45 11.76 -1.78
C TYR A 311 3.61 11.96 -0.79
N PHE A 312 4.44 12.98 -1.00
CA PHE A 312 5.58 13.25 -0.12
C PHE A 312 5.18 13.78 1.25
N ARG A 313 4.04 14.47 1.39
CA ARG A 313 3.48 14.79 2.70
C ARG A 313 3.08 13.52 3.45
N THR A 314 2.38 12.61 2.79
CA THR A 314 1.99 11.30 3.36
C THR A 314 3.21 10.48 3.76
N LEU A 315 4.23 10.41 2.90
CA LEU A 315 5.49 9.71 3.19
C LEU A 315 6.23 10.35 4.37
N GLY A 316 6.26 11.68 4.44
CA GLY A 316 6.83 12.41 5.57
C GLY A 316 6.15 12.03 6.88
N LEU A 317 4.82 12.07 6.94
CA LEU A 317 4.05 11.67 8.12
C LEU A 317 4.35 10.23 8.56
N ALA A 318 4.46 9.30 7.61
CA ALA A 318 4.87 7.93 7.90
C ALA A 318 6.27 7.89 8.51
N CYS A 319 7.25 8.56 7.90
CA CYS A 319 8.65 8.55 8.33
C CYS A 319 8.92 9.32 9.64
N GLU A 320 8.08 10.31 9.97
CA GLU A 320 8.13 11.07 11.23
C GLU A 320 7.57 10.27 12.43
N THR A 321 7.04 9.08 12.19
CA THR A 321 6.53 8.20 13.25
C THR A 321 7.65 7.74 14.16
N VAL A 322 7.46 7.97 15.46
CA VAL A 322 8.36 7.49 16.51
C VAL A 322 8.33 5.97 16.59
N ASP A 323 9.53 5.38 16.60
CA ASP A 323 9.79 3.95 16.63
C ASP A 323 9.19 3.18 15.45
N LEU A 324 9.04 3.82 14.29
CA LEU A 324 8.77 3.11 13.04
C LEU A 324 9.83 2.03 12.82
N ASP A 325 9.40 0.81 12.53
CA ASP A 325 10.25 -0.35 12.26
C ASP A 325 10.39 -0.61 10.75
N VAL A 326 9.24 -0.61 10.05
CA VAL A 326 9.14 -0.96 8.63
C VAL A 326 8.34 0.08 7.87
N LEU A 327 8.92 0.54 6.76
CA LEU A 327 8.25 1.35 5.75
C LEU A 327 7.97 0.49 4.51
N VAL A 328 6.75 0.57 3.98
CA VAL A 328 6.37 -0.10 2.72
C VAL A 328 5.87 0.95 1.72
N THR A 329 6.43 0.97 0.51
CA THR A 329 5.95 1.86 -0.56
C THR A 329 5.91 1.13 -1.89
N HIS A 330 5.11 1.61 -2.84
CA HIS A 330 5.14 1.11 -4.21
C HIS A 330 5.83 2.11 -5.12
N SER A 331 7.08 2.47 -4.80
CA SER A 331 7.86 3.43 -5.58
C SER A 331 9.34 3.30 -5.22
N ASN A 332 10.23 3.31 -6.22
CA ASN A 332 11.64 2.98 -5.99
C ASN A 332 12.43 4.15 -5.36
N PRO A 333 13.07 3.96 -4.19
CA PRO A 333 14.14 4.85 -3.78
C PRO A 333 15.33 4.72 -4.73
N ARG A 334 16.11 5.79 -4.86
CA ARG A 334 17.38 5.75 -5.59
C ARG A 334 18.51 5.46 -4.62
N LEU A 335 19.03 4.25 -4.64
CA LEU A 335 20.13 3.83 -3.77
C LEU A 335 21.48 4.39 -4.27
N PRO A 336 22.49 4.51 -3.39
CA PRO A 336 23.84 4.89 -3.81
C PRO A 336 24.37 3.97 -4.92
N GLY A 337 24.90 4.55 -5.99
CA GLY A 337 25.40 3.82 -7.16
C GLY A 337 24.35 3.47 -8.22
N GLN A 338 23.09 3.87 -8.02
CA GLN A 338 21.99 3.68 -8.98
C GLN A 338 21.62 4.97 -9.73
N GLU A 339 22.48 5.98 -9.74
CA GLU A 339 22.19 7.31 -10.29
C GLU A 339 21.77 7.28 -11.77
N ASP A 340 22.35 6.37 -12.54
CA ASP A 340 22.07 6.19 -13.97
C ASP A 340 20.84 5.31 -14.24
N LEU A 341 20.43 4.49 -13.27
CA LEU A 341 19.33 3.52 -13.37
C LEU A 341 18.01 4.11 -12.88
N VAL A 342 18.01 4.69 -11.68
CA VAL A 342 16.83 5.27 -11.03
C VAL A 342 16.92 6.79 -11.14
N LYS A 343 16.09 7.39 -11.99
CA LYS A 343 16.18 8.82 -12.31
C LYS A 343 15.12 9.66 -11.59
N GLY A 344 15.42 10.94 -11.41
CA GLY A 344 14.49 11.95 -10.89
C GLY A 344 14.63 12.23 -9.40
N ASP A 345 14.09 13.37 -8.99
CA ASP A 345 14.16 13.85 -7.61
C ASP A 345 13.25 13.06 -6.66
N ASP A 346 12.17 12.46 -7.16
CA ASP A 346 11.21 11.74 -6.35
C ASP A 346 11.88 10.52 -5.67
N ALA A 347 12.66 9.75 -6.42
CA ALA A 347 13.40 8.59 -5.91
C ALA A 347 14.45 8.97 -4.85
N ARG A 348 15.12 10.10 -5.03
CA ARG A 348 16.07 10.64 -4.04
C ARG A 348 15.36 11.03 -2.74
N LYS A 349 14.26 11.80 -2.84
CA LYS A 349 13.48 12.26 -1.67
C LYS A 349 12.93 11.10 -0.85
N MET A 350 12.54 10.00 -1.50
CA MET A 350 12.07 8.81 -0.79
C MET A 350 13.17 8.17 0.06
N LEU A 351 14.38 8.02 -0.50
CA LEU A 351 15.50 7.50 0.27
C LEU A 351 15.86 8.44 1.43
N GLU A 352 15.92 9.75 1.19
CA GLU A 352 16.21 10.75 2.24
C GLU A 352 15.21 10.68 3.39
N ALA A 353 13.91 10.58 3.09
CA ALA A 353 12.87 10.42 4.11
C ALA A 353 13.05 9.12 4.92
N PHE A 354 13.34 8.01 4.25
CA PHE A 354 13.60 6.73 4.93
C PHE A 354 14.85 6.80 5.81
N GLU A 355 15.96 7.36 5.34
CA GLU A 355 17.19 7.49 6.13
C GLU A 355 16.99 8.34 7.38
N GLN A 356 16.16 9.38 7.30
CA GLN A 356 15.82 10.25 8.43
C GLN A 356 14.82 9.64 9.43
N SER A 357 14.04 8.63 9.02
CA SER A 357 13.10 7.93 9.89
C SER A 357 13.80 7.04 10.92
N SER A 358 13.06 6.46 11.87
CA SER A 358 13.58 5.40 12.74
C SER A 358 13.54 4.00 12.11
N ALA A 359 12.90 3.83 10.95
CA ALA A 359 12.74 2.52 10.31
C ALA A 359 14.07 1.89 9.95
N TYR A 360 14.18 0.58 10.15
CA TYR A 360 15.34 -0.21 9.76
C TYR A 360 15.10 -1.01 8.48
N LEU A 361 13.84 -1.22 8.08
CA LEU A 361 13.49 -1.93 6.85
C LEU A 361 12.64 -1.05 5.94
N PHE A 362 13.05 -0.91 4.69
CA PHE A 362 12.26 -0.32 3.62
C PHE A 362 11.94 -1.36 2.55
N VAL A 363 10.68 -1.75 2.41
CA VAL A 363 10.20 -2.64 1.35
C VAL A 363 9.58 -1.83 0.22
N HIS A 364 10.00 -2.08 -1.02
CA HIS A 364 9.40 -1.42 -2.18
C HIS A 364 9.27 -2.30 -3.43
N GLY A 365 8.31 -1.93 -4.29
CA GLY A 365 8.12 -2.47 -5.64
C GLY A 365 8.35 -1.44 -6.74
N HIS A 366 7.72 -1.64 -7.91
CA HIS A 366 7.56 -0.75 -9.08
C HIS A 366 8.60 -0.85 -10.22
N MET A 367 9.89 -0.97 -9.90
CA MET A 367 10.95 -1.07 -10.92
C MET A 367 11.99 -2.12 -10.53
N HIS A 368 12.23 -3.04 -11.45
CA HIS A 368 13.23 -4.08 -11.29
C HIS A 368 14.64 -3.51 -11.34
N VAL A 369 15.33 -3.48 -10.20
CA VAL A 369 16.73 -3.04 -10.09
C VAL A 369 17.46 -3.92 -9.10
N ASP A 370 18.68 -4.32 -9.46
CA ASP A 370 19.57 -5.05 -8.55
C ASP A 370 20.37 -4.12 -7.61
N PRO A 371 20.74 -4.62 -6.42
CA PRO A 371 20.41 -5.94 -5.88
C PRO A 371 19.02 -5.99 -5.23
N ALA A 372 18.48 -7.19 -4.98
CA ALA A 372 17.19 -7.38 -4.30
C ALA A 372 17.18 -6.94 -2.82
N VAL A 373 18.34 -7.02 -2.16
CA VAL A 373 18.54 -6.53 -0.79
C VAL A 373 19.78 -5.65 -0.80
N SER A 374 19.63 -4.44 -0.29
CA SER A 374 20.70 -3.48 -0.09
C SER A 374 20.81 -3.11 1.37
N VAL A 375 22.03 -2.86 1.84
CA VAL A 375 22.31 -2.34 3.18
C VAL A 375 22.95 -0.98 3.00
N LEU A 376 22.36 0.05 3.62
CA LEU A 376 22.88 1.41 3.60
C LEU A 376 24.02 1.56 4.61
N ASP A 377 24.81 2.63 4.49
CA ASP A 377 25.88 2.97 5.44
C ASP A 377 25.36 3.17 6.87
N SER A 378 24.10 3.61 7.01
CA SER A 378 23.38 3.72 8.28
C SER A 378 23.02 2.36 8.91
N GLY A 379 23.26 1.27 8.19
CA GLY A 379 22.93 -0.09 8.58
C GLY A 379 21.49 -0.50 8.32
N LYS A 380 20.67 0.39 7.77
CA LYS A 380 19.30 0.13 7.34
C LYS A 380 19.26 -0.79 6.12
N VAL A 381 18.19 -1.56 6.00
CA VAL A 381 17.97 -2.53 4.92
C VAL A 381 16.90 -2.02 3.97
N VAL A 382 17.20 -2.03 2.67
CA VAL A 382 16.24 -1.74 1.60
C VAL A 382 16.02 -2.98 0.76
N VAL A 383 14.76 -3.30 0.51
CA VAL A 383 14.32 -4.49 -0.24
C VAL A 383 13.57 -4.06 -1.47
N ASN A 384 14.08 -4.47 -2.63
CA ASN A 384 13.37 -4.36 -3.89
C ASN A 384 12.66 -5.69 -4.16
N SER A 385 11.35 -5.74 -3.93
CA SER A 385 10.50 -6.91 -4.17
C SER A 385 9.88 -6.95 -5.57
N ASP A 386 10.22 -6.02 -6.47
CA ASP A 386 9.68 -5.97 -7.83
C ASP A 386 9.98 -7.26 -8.60
N CYS A 387 8.93 -7.98 -9.00
CA CYS A 387 8.99 -9.30 -9.63
C CYS A 387 9.81 -10.32 -8.82
N ARG A 388 9.80 -10.21 -7.48
CA ARG A 388 10.62 -11.03 -6.57
C ARG A 388 9.83 -11.48 -5.35
N VAL A 389 10.26 -12.59 -4.76
CA VAL A 389 9.98 -12.96 -3.37
C VAL A 389 11.29 -12.86 -2.60
N VAL A 390 11.37 -11.98 -1.61
CA VAL A 390 12.57 -11.83 -0.78
C VAL A 390 12.24 -12.30 0.63
N ALA A 391 12.91 -13.35 1.09
CA ALA A 391 12.70 -13.92 2.41
C ALA A 391 13.93 -13.74 3.30
N PHE A 392 13.75 -13.10 4.45
CA PHE A 392 14.73 -13.05 5.52
C PHE A 392 14.50 -14.21 6.48
N VAL A 393 15.53 -15.04 6.66
CA VAL A 393 15.46 -16.24 7.48
C VAL A 393 16.07 -15.95 8.85
N PRO A 394 15.33 -16.18 9.96
CA PRO A 394 15.92 -16.11 11.29
C PRO A 394 16.87 -17.29 11.50
N ASN A 395 18.02 -17.00 12.10
CA ASN A 395 19.03 -17.97 12.54
C ASN A 395 18.64 -18.72 13.81
#